data_AF-A0A2L2P0H0-F1
#
_entry.id   AF-A0A2L2P0H0-F1
#
_cell.length_a   1.000
_cell.length_b   1.000
_cell.length_c   1.000
_cell.angle_alpha   90.00
_cell.angle_beta   90.00
_cell.angle_gamma   90.00
#
_symmetry.space_group_name_H-M   'P 1'
#
loop_
_entity.id
_entity.type
_entity.pdbx_description
1 polymer ?
#
loop_
_entity_poly.entity_id
_entity_poly.type
_entity_poly.pdbx_seq_one_letter_code
_entity_poly.pdbx_strand_id
1 'polypeptide(L)' 'MPRKKLDRQKDYIQFVIDTEDKKAFDTWCLANATTMSDVIRKEIAPYIAKGKKLLKEGE' A
#
# COMPACT_ATOMS: atom_id res chain seq x y z
N MET A 1 -4.14 0.93 -33.18
CA MET A 1 -2.98 1.25 -32.31
C MET A 1 -3.04 0.36 -31.07
N PRO A 2 -2.15 -0.62 -30.89
CA PRO A 2 -2.15 -1.46 -29.70
C PRO A 2 -1.62 -0.66 -28.51
N ARG A 3 -2.42 -0.54 -27.44
CA ARG A 3 -2.03 0.14 -26.21
C ARG A 3 -0.85 -0.62 -25.58
N LYS A 4 0.33 0.00 -25.52
CA LYS A 4 1.47 -0.48 -24.71
C LYS A 4 0.96 -0.71 -23.28
N LYS A 5 0.91 -1.96 -22.83
CA LYS A 5 0.71 -2.27 -21.41
C LYS A 5 1.93 -1.72 -20.69
N LEU A 6 1.75 -0.67 -19.90
CA LEU A 6 2.76 -0.15 -18.99
C LEU A 6 3.03 -1.26 -17.98
N ASP A 7 4.12 -1.98 -18.18
CA ASP A 7 4.59 -3.03 -17.29
C ASP A 7 5.14 -2.36 -16.02
N ARG A 8 4.21 -1.97 -15.14
CA ARG A 8 4.56 -1.50 -13.80
C ARG A 8 4.80 -2.76 -12.99
N GLN A 9 6.07 -3.17 -12.87
CA GLN A 9 6.49 -4.09 -11.82
C GLN A 9 6.00 -3.52 -10.49
N LYS A 10 4.96 -4.16 -9.94
CA LYS A 10 4.37 -3.82 -8.66
C LYS A 10 4.38 -5.09 -7.84
N ASP A 11 5.04 -5.01 -6.70
CA ASP A 11 4.95 -6.05 -5.70
C ASP A 11 3.69 -5.85 -4.86
N TYR A 12 3.06 -6.97 -4.53
CA TYR A 12 1.87 -7.01 -3.70
C TYR A 12 2.24 -7.55 -2.32
N ILE A 13 1.72 -6.90 -1.28
CA ILE A 13 1.87 -7.35 0.11
C ILE A 13 0.51 -7.87 0.57
N GLN A 14 0.49 -9.05 1.17
CA GLN A 14 -0.69 -9.63 1.80
C GLN A 14 -0.60 -9.43 3.32
N PHE A 15 -1.71 -9.01 3.93
CA PHE A 15 -1.83 -8.83 5.37
C PHE A 15 -2.88 -9.79 5.91
N VAL A 16 -2.52 -10.54 6.94
CA VAL A 16 -3.47 -11.33 7.72
C VAL A 16 -4.07 -10.40 8.77
N ILE A 17 -5.38 -10.27 8.76
CA ILE A 17 -6.15 -9.48 9.72
C ILE A 17 -7.44 -10.20 10.06
N ASP A 18 -8.02 -9.90 11.21
CA ASP A 18 -9.31 -10.45 11.59
C ASP A 18 -10.42 -9.99 10.63
N THR A 19 -11.41 -10.87 10.46
CA THR A 19 -12.49 -10.63 9.49
C THR A 19 -13.34 -9.42 9.89
N GLU A 20 -13.53 -9.21 11.20
CA GLU A 20 -14.30 -8.07 11.73
C GLU A 20 -13.55 -6.76 11.49
N ASP A 21 -12.25 -6.72 11.78
CA ASP A 21 -11.39 -5.56 11.53
C ASP A 21 -11.35 -5.20 10.04
N LYS A 22 -11.27 -6.22 9.15
CA LYS A 22 -11.34 -6.00 7.71
C LYS A 22 -12.65 -5.32 7.31
N LYS A 23 -13.79 -5.76 7.86
CA LYS A 23 -15.10 -5.16 7.54
C LYS A 23 -15.19 -3.73 8.06
N ALA A 24 -14.72 -3.47 9.28
CA ALA A 24 -14.68 -2.13 9.84
C ALA A 24 -13.83 -1.18 8.97
N PHE A 25 -12.65 -1.64 8.56
CA PHE A 25 -11.76 -0.86 7.73
C PHE A 25 -12.35 -0.59 6.33
N ASP A 26 -12.95 -1.60 5.70
CA ASP A 26 -13.59 -1.45 4.39
C ASP A 26 -14.75 -0.44 4.44
N THR A 27 -15.57 -0.52 5.49
CA THR A 27 -16.68 0.42 5.72
C THR A 27 -16.18 1.86 5.88
N TRP A 28 -15.08 2.05 6.63
CA TRP A 28 -14.46 3.35 6.78
C TRP A 28 -13.87 3.87 5.46
N CYS A 29 -13.19 3.01 4.68
CA CYS A 29 -12.65 3.37 3.37
C CYS A 29 -13.75 3.84 2.41
N LEU A 30 -14.87 3.12 2.37
CA LEU A 30 -16.05 3.48 1.57
C LEU A 30 -16.62 4.84 1.98
N ALA A 31 -16.80 5.08 3.29
CA ALA A 31 -17.32 6.35 3.81
C ALA A 31 -16.43 7.56 3.47
N ASN A 32 -15.13 7.34 3.30
CA ASN A 32 -14.14 8.39 3.02
C ASN A 32 -13.73 8.45 1.54
N ALA A 33 -14.42 7.74 0.65
CA ALA A 33 -14.09 7.66 -0.78
C ALA A 33 -12.60 7.36 -1.04
N THR A 34 -12.01 6.46 -0.25
CA THR A 34 -10.60 6.07 -0.32
C THR A 34 -10.47 4.55 -0.45
N THR A 35 -9.26 4.07 -0.78
CA THR A 35 -8.97 2.63 -0.83
C THR A 35 -8.08 2.21 0.32
N MET A 36 -8.21 0.95 0.77
CA MET A 36 -7.32 0.36 1.78
C MET A 36 -5.85 0.51 1.37
N SER A 37 -5.53 0.25 0.10
CA SER A 37 -4.16 0.38 -0.41
C SER A 37 -3.63 1.81 -0.35
N ASP A 38 -4.47 2.82 -0.54
CA ASP A 38 -4.04 4.23 -0.43
C ASP A 38 -3.76 4.62 1.01
N VAL A 39 -4.62 4.18 1.94
CA VAL A 39 -4.43 4.40 3.38
C VAL A 39 -3.15 3.73 3.84
N ILE A 40 -2.99 2.43 3.59
CA ILE A 40 -1.80 1.68 4.01
C ILE A 40 -0.53 2.28 3.39
N ARG A 41 -0.54 2.67 2.11
CA ARG A 41 0.61 3.32 1.48
C ARG A 41 0.99 4.66 2.14
N LYS A 42 0.01 5.45 2.59
CA LYS A 42 0.26 6.68 3.32
C LYS A 42 0.87 6.39 4.70
N GLU A 43 0.31 5.43 5.42
CA GLU A 43 0.77 5.06 6.77
C GLU A 43 2.18 4.47 6.77
N ILE A 44 2.53 3.65 5.77
CA ILE A 44 3.89 3.06 5.70
C ILE A 44 4.94 4.01 5.10
N ALA A 45 4.54 5.13 4.48
CA ALA A 45 5.46 6.03 3.77
C ALA A 45 6.63 6.54 4.63
N PRO A 46 6.45 6.92 5.91
CA PRO A 46 7.56 7.33 6.77
C PRO A 46 8.57 6.21 7.03
N TYR A 47 8.10 4.97 7.18
CA TYR A 47 8.94 3.79 7.38
C TYR A 47 9.72 3.43 6.11
N ILE A 48 9.08 3.54 4.94
CA ILE A 48 9.76 3.41 3.65
C ILE A 48 10.87 4.46 3.52
N ALA A 49 10.59 5.72 3.89
CA ALA A 49 11.59 6.78 3.83
C ALA A 49 12.80 6.51 4.74
N LYS A 50 12.57 5.99 5.96
CA LYS A 50 13.64 5.56 6.87
C LYS A 50 14.41 4.36 6.31
N GLY A 51 13.71 3.33 5.83
CA GLY A 51 14.32 2.14 5.24
C GLY A 51 15.20 2.46 4.01
N LYS A 52 14.77 3.39 3.16
CA LYS A 52 15.57 3.86 2.02
C LYS A 52 16.87 4.55 2.44
N LYS A 53 16.93 5.21 3.60
CA LYS A 53 18.18 5.78 4.11
C LYS A 53 19.15 4.69 4.51
N LEU A 54 18.66 3.69 5.24
CA LEU A 54 19.46 2.54 5.68
C LEU A 54 20.00 1.72 4.52
N LEU A 55 19.20 1.51 3.46
CA LEU A 55 19.67 0.81 2.25
C LEU A 55 20.84 1.52 1.57
N LYS A 56 20.88 2.86 1.62
CA LYS A 56 21.97 3.65 1.02
C LYS A 56 23.24 3.70 1.89
N GLU A 57 23.13 3.40 3.17
CA GLU A 57 24.27 3.33 4.10
C GLU A 57 24.93 1.95 4.12
N GLY A 58 24.20 0.91 3.66
CA GLY A 58 24.68 -0.46 3.55
C GLY A 58 25.20 -0.86 2.16
N GLU A 59 25.07 0.02 1.16
CA GLU A 59 25.72 -0.08 -0.16
C GLU A 59 27.06 0.67 -0.16
#